data_AF-A0A290MMQ9-F1
#
_entry.id   AF-A0A290MMQ9-F1
#
_cell.length_a   1.000
_cell.length_b   1.000
_cell.length_c   1.000
_cell.angle_alpha   90.00
_cell.angle_beta   90.00
_cell.angle_gamma   90.00
#
_symmetry.space_group_name_H-M   'P 1'
#
loop_
_entity.id
_entity.type
_entity.pdbx_description
1 polymer ?
#
loop_
_entity_poly.entity_id
_entity_poly.type
_entity_poly.pdbx_seq_one_letter_code
_entity_poly.pdbx_strand_id
1 'polypeptide(L)'
;MAAALADLAGRPDVQTSVQGDWTIIAQPQPRTLWSFPGAKHPAYPAAVRREVVTGPDGKVYVQMQVLCEASKPACDDLVRSFQALNKKIGASGKRRS
;
A
#
# COMPACT_ATOMS: atom_id res chain seq x y z
N MET A 1 -3.84 1.55 -14.81
CA MET A 1 -3.21 2.08 -13.56
C MET A 1 -3.20 3.60 -13.33
N ALA A 2 -2.72 4.43 -14.27
CA ALA A 2 -2.48 5.88 -14.04
C ALA A 2 -3.73 6.65 -13.60
N ALA A 3 -4.92 6.22 -14.06
CA ALA A 3 -6.20 6.80 -13.65
C ALA A 3 -6.50 6.61 -12.15
N ALA A 4 -6.14 5.46 -11.56
CA ALA A 4 -6.38 5.20 -10.14
C ALA A 4 -5.50 6.07 -9.23
N LEU A 5 -4.26 6.35 -9.66
CA LEU A 5 -3.38 7.28 -8.95
C LEU A 5 -3.90 8.72 -9.06
N ALA A 6 -4.31 9.15 -10.26
CA ALA A 6 -4.79 10.51 -10.49
C ALA A 6 -6.06 10.83 -9.71
N ASP A 7 -7.02 9.89 -9.67
CA ASP A 7 -8.26 10.03 -8.90
C ASP A 7 -7.98 10.12 -7.39
N LEU A 8 -7.11 9.25 -6.86
CA LEU A 8 -6.73 9.28 -5.45
C LEU A 8 -5.97 10.55 -5.07
N ALA A 9 -5.01 10.99 -5.88
CA ALA A 9 -4.15 12.14 -5.56
C ALA A 9 -4.90 13.48 -5.53
N GLY A 10 -6.04 13.60 -6.21
CA GLY A 10 -6.87 14.80 -6.22
C GLY A 10 -7.78 14.96 -5.00
N ARG A 11 -7.83 13.97 -4.10
CA ARG A 11 -8.74 13.99 -2.95
C ARG A 11 -8.18 14.82 -1.79
N PRO A 12 -9.00 15.63 -1.10
CA PRO A 12 -8.55 16.46 0.02
C PRO A 12 -8.30 15.67 1.31
N ASP A 13 -8.83 14.45 1.42
CA ASP A 13 -8.71 13.59 2.60
C ASP A 13 -7.46 12.69 2.56
N VAL A 14 -6.62 12.85 1.55
CA VAL A 14 -5.38 12.09 1.41
C VAL A 14 -4.15 13.00 1.38
N GLN A 15 -3.02 12.43 1.76
CA GLN A 15 -1.71 13.06 1.69
C GLN A 15 -0.82 12.27 0.75
N THR A 16 -0.30 12.92 -0.27
CA THR A 16 0.64 12.32 -1.23
C THR A 16 2.07 12.62 -0.79
N SER A 17 2.93 11.61 -0.83
CA SER A 17 4.37 11.73 -0.59
C SER A 17 5.13 10.85 -1.57
N VAL A 18 6.34 11.27 -1.95
CA VAL A 18 7.24 10.48 -2.79
C VAL A 18 8.37 9.96 -1.92
N GLN A 19 8.61 8.64 -1.95
CA GLN A 19 9.63 7.95 -1.17
C GLN A 19 10.52 7.16 -2.12
N GLY A 20 11.64 7.77 -2.55
CA GLY A 20 12.44 7.24 -3.65
C GLY A 20 11.62 7.18 -4.94
N ASP A 21 11.63 6.03 -5.62
CA ASP A 21 10.84 5.81 -6.84
C ASP A 21 9.39 5.39 -6.56
N TRP A 22 8.87 5.61 -5.34
CA TRP A 22 7.49 5.25 -4.98
C TRP A 22 6.64 6.46 -4.67
N THR A 23 5.44 6.51 -5.24
CA THR A 23 4.39 7.42 -4.80
C THR A 23 3.56 6.73 -3.72
N ILE A 24 3.45 7.37 -2.56
CA ILE A 24 2.70 6.90 -1.40
C ILE A 24 1.55 7.87 -1.14
N ILE A 25 0.32 7.36 -1.11
CA ILE A 25 -0.86 8.13 -0.72
C ILE A 25 -1.34 7.60 0.63
N ALA A 26 -1.50 8.50 1.59
CA ALA A 26 -1.97 8.18 2.93
C ALA A 26 -3.33 8.83 3.21
N GLN A 27 -4.31 8.01 3.58
CA GLN A 27 -5.60 8.46 4.09
C GLN A 27 -5.66 8.15 5.60
N PRO A 28 -5.81 9.16 6.46
CA PRO A 28 -5.84 8.93 7.91
C PRO A 28 -7.05 8.12 8.38
N GLN A 29 -8.22 8.30 7.75
CA GLN A 29 -9.47 7.66 8.15
C GLN A 29 -10.30 7.20 6.93
N PRO A 30 -10.61 5.90 6.80
CA PRO A 30 -9.93 4.79 7.48
C PRO A 30 -8.43 4.79 7.17
N ARG A 31 -7.62 4.28 8.10
CA ARG A 31 -6.16 4.30 8.03
C ARG A 31 -5.67 3.42 6.87
N THR A 32 -5.49 4.06 5.71
CA THR A 32 -5.19 3.40 4.45
C THR A 32 -3.94 4.01 3.82
N LEU A 33 -3.09 3.15 3.27
CA LEU A 33 -1.92 3.52 2.49
C LEU A 33 -2.03 2.88 1.12
N TRP A 34 -1.86 3.70 0.08
CA TRP A 34 -1.63 3.22 -1.28
C TRP A 34 -0.15 3.43 -1.63
N SER A 35 0.44 2.44 -2.29
CA SER A 35 1.82 2.49 -2.77
C SER A 35 1.85 2.18 -4.25
N PHE A 36 2.43 3.09 -5.02
CA PHE A 36 2.53 3.02 -6.46
C PHE A 36 4.02 3.03 -6.83
N PRO A 37 4.54 1.98 -7.48
CA PRO A 37 5.91 2.00 -7.97
C PRO A 37 6.03 2.98 -9.14
N GLY A 38 7.20 3.60 -9.28
CA GLY A 38 7.56 4.43 -10.42
C GLY A 38 7.86 3.59 -11.67
N ALA A 39 7.98 4.26 -12.82
CA ALA A 39 8.07 3.62 -14.14
C ALA A 39 9.29 2.69 -14.32
N LYS A 40 10.34 2.84 -13.51
CA LYS A 40 11.55 1.98 -13.56
C LYS A 40 11.40 0.69 -12.77
N HIS A 41 10.36 0.55 -11.95
CA HIS A 41 10.18 -0.62 -11.13
C HIS A 41 9.67 -1.81 -11.98
N PRO A 42 10.16 -3.05 -11.78
CA PRO A 42 9.76 -4.20 -12.58
C PRO A 42 8.26 -4.52 -12.54
N ALA A 43 7.60 -4.17 -11.44
CA ALA A 43 6.17 -4.35 -11.27
C ALA A 43 5.34 -3.15 -11.77
N TYR A 44 5.94 -2.17 -12.44
CA TYR A 44 5.17 -1.07 -13.02
C TYR A 44 4.38 -1.56 -14.26
N PRO A 45 3.11 -1.14 -14.41
CA PRO A 45 2.35 -0.36 -13.45
C PRO A 45 1.65 -1.24 -12.39
N ALA A 46 1.67 -0.82 -11.13
CA ALA A 46 1.01 -1.50 -10.01
C ALA A 46 0.53 -0.53 -8.92
N ALA A 47 -0.33 -1.02 -8.02
CA ALA A 47 -0.88 -0.29 -6.88
C ALA A 47 -1.13 -1.31 -5.77
N VAL A 48 -0.61 -0.99 -4.59
CA VAL A 48 -0.81 -1.79 -3.40
C VAL A 48 -1.58 -0.96 -2.39
N ARG A 49 -2.82 -1.36 -2.08
CA ARG A 49 -3.63 -0.78 -1.02
C ARG A 49 -3.44 -1.59 0.25
N ARG A 50 -3.12 -0.91 1.36
CA ARG A 50 -3.01 -1.49 2.70
C ARG A 50 -3.87 -0.71 3.66
N GLU A 51 -4.83 -1.38 4.27
CA GLU A 51 -5.75 -0.80 5.23
C GLU A 51 -5.57 -1.48 6.58
N VAL A 52 -5.49 -0.69 7.64
CA VAL A 52 -5.47 -1.21 9.01
C VAL A 52 -6.91 -1.38 9.47
N VAL A 53 -7.30 -2.62 9.72
CA VAL A 53 -8.66 -2.99 10.15
C VAL A 53 -8.62 -3.66 11.52
N THR A 54 -9.63 -3.39 12.35
CA THR A 54 -9.83 -4.12 13.60
C THR A 54 -10.84 -5.23 13.35
N GLY A 55 -10.43 -6.48 13.59
CA GLY A 55 -11.29 -7.65 13.43
C GLY A 55 -12.33 -7.77 14.56
N PRO A 56 -13.31 -8.69 14.41
CA PRO A 56 -14.35 -8.93 15.42
C PRO A 56 -13.80 -9.38 16.78
N ASP A 57 -12.60 -9.95 16.79
CA ASP A 57 -11.87 -10.39 17.98
C ASP A 57 -11.05 -9.27 18.64
N GLY A 58 -11.20 -8.02 18.18
CA GLY A 58 -10.46 -6.85 18.65
C GLY A 58 -9.01 -6.80 18.19
N LYS A 59 -8.54 -7.75 17.37
CA LYS A 59 -7.16 -7.76 16.87
C LYS A 59 -7.03 -6.87 15.64
N VAL A 60 -5.86 -6.26 15.50
CA VAL A 60 -5.54 -5.40 14.36
C VAL A 60 -4.91 -6.23 13.25
N TYR A 61 -5.44 -6.09 12.03
CA TYR A 61 -4.94 -6.75 10.81
C TYR A 61 -4.63 -5.71 9.74
N VAL A 62 -3.76 -6.06 8.80
CA VAL A 62 -3.53 -5.27 7.59
C VAL A 62 -4.20 -5.99 6.42
N GLN A 63 -5.29 -5.42 5.92
CA GLN A 63 -5.91 -5.89 4.69
C GLN A 63 -5.12 -5.33 3.51
N MET A 64 -4.66 -6.22 2.63
CA MET A 64 -3.87 -5.85 1.46
C MET A 64 -4.61 -6.21 0.16
N GLN A 65 -4.66 -5.29 -0.78
CA GLN A 65 -5.13 -5.51 -2.15
C GLN A 65 -4.06 -5.04 -3.12
N VAL A 66 -3.86 -5.79 -4.21
CA VAL A 66 -2.84 -5.50 -5.22
C VAL A 66 -3.48 -5.51 -6.59
N LEU A 67 -3.29 -4.43 -7.34
CA LEU A 67 -3.49 -4.39 -8.78
C LEU A 67 -2.11 -4.31 -9.42
N CYS A 68 -1.81 -5.20 -10.36
CA CYS A 68 -0.52 -5.26 -11.03
C CYS A 68 -0.74 -5.69 -12.48
N GLU A 69 -0.25 -4.88 -13.41
CA GLU A 69 -0.41 -5.09 -14.86
C GLU A 69 0.93 -5.53 -15.51
N ALA A 70 1.96 -5.78 -14.70
CA ALA A 70 3.27 -6.26 -15.14
C ALA A 70 3.29 -7.79 -15.35
N SER A 71 4.48 -8.35 -15.60
CA SER A 71 4.64 -9.79 -15.73
C SER A 71 4.31 -10.51 -14.42
N LYS A 72 3.76 -11.74 -14.51
CA LYS A 72 3.41 -12.54 -13.33
C LYS A 72 4.56 -12.67 -12.32
N PRO A 73 5.81 -12.98 -12.72
CA PRO A 73 6.92 -13.05 -11.77
C PRO A 73 7.16 -11.73 -11.02
N ALA A 74 7.12 -10.60 -11.73
CA ALA A 74 7.31 -9.28 -11.12
C ALA A 74 6.17 -8.92 -10.15
N CYS A 75 4.92 -9.25 -10.50
CA CYS A 75 3.77 -9.06 -9.62
C CYS A 75 3.86 -9.96 -8.38
N ASP A 76 4.27 -11.22 -8.54
CA ASP A 76 4.43 -12.16 -7.43
C ASP A 76 5.54 -11.70 -6.46
N ASP A 77 6.64 -11.14 -6.97
CA ASP A 77 7.71 -10.52 -6.16
C ASP A 77 7.23 -9.28 -5.40
N LEU A 78 6.43 -8.43 -6.05
CA LEU A 78 5.80 -7.28 -5.41
C LEU A 78 4.92 -7.72 -4.23
N VAL A 79 4.04 -8.70 -4.46
CA VAL A 79 3.13 -9.24 -3.44
C VAL A 79 3.93 -9.80 -2.26
N ARG A 80 4.95 -10.63 -2.50
CA ARG A 80 5.81 -11.19 -1.45
C ARG A 80 6.48 -10.10 -0.61
N SER A 81 6.99 -9.06 -1.26
CA SER A 81 7.66 -7.94 -0.58
C SER A 81 6.71 -7.21 0.37
N PHE A 82 5.48 -6.90 -0.08
CA PHE A 82 4.49 -6.24 0.77
C PHE A 82 3.93 -7.15 1.87
N GLN A 83 3.79 -8.45 1.64
CA GLN A 83 3.45 -9.40 2.70
C GLN A 83 4.52 -9.41 3.82
N ALA A 84 5.80 -9.41 3.45
CA ALA A 84 6.90 -9.34 4.41
C ALA A 84 6.91 -8.01 5.19
N LEU A 85 6.61 -6.88 4.53
CA LEU A 85 6.46 -5.58 5.19
C LEU A 85 5.28 -5.58 6.18
N ASN A 86 4.13 -6.15 5.81
CA ASN A 86 2.94 -6.16 6.65
C ASN A 86 3.11 -6.98 7.93
N LYS A 87 3.87 -8.09 7.87
CA LYS A 87 4.26 -8.87 9.05
C LYS A 87 5.00 -8.02 10.08
N LYS A 88 5.84 -7.08 9.62
CA LYS A 88 6.57 -6.15 10.50
C LYS A 88 5.66 -5.07 11.10
N ILE A 89 4.63 -4.63 10.37
CA ILE A 89 3.65 -3.63 10.85
C ILE A 89 2.78 -4.21 11.97
N GLY A 90 2.30 -5.45 11.81
CA GLY A 90 1.57 -6.17 12.86
C GLY A 90 2.39 -6.36 14.15
N ALA A 91 3.72 -6.47 14.04
CA ALA A 91 4.63 -6.52 15.19
C ALA A 91 4.97 -5.13 15.77
N SER A 92 4.95 -4.08 14.95
CA SER A 92 5.39 -2.71 15.32
C SER A 92 4.27 -1.81 15.85
N GLY A 93 3.01 -2.23 15.74
CA GLY A 93 1.87 -1.56 16.41
C GLY A 93 1.96 -1.54 17.94
N LYS A 94 2.95 -2.24 18.54
CA LYS A 94 3.20 -2.30 19.98
C LYS A 94 4.17 -1.22 20.50
N ARG A 95 4.37 -0.11 19.79
CA ARG A 95 5.18 1.02 20.28
C ARG A 95 4.45 2.35 20.13
N ARG A 96 3.58 2.64 21.10
CA ARG A 96 3.42 3.95 21.77
C ARG A 96 2.95 3.66 23.19
N SER A 97 3.93 3.43 24.07
CA SER A 97 3.82 3.65 25.51
C SER A 97 3.87 5.14 25.80
#